data_AF-A0A2M8PB39-F1
#
_entry.id   AF-A0A2M8PB39-F1
#
_cell.length_a   1.000
_cell.length_b   1.000
_cell.length_c   1.000
_cell.angle_alpha   90.00
_cell.angle_beta   90.00
_cell.angle_gamma   90.00
#
_symmetry.space_group_name_H-M   'P 1'
#
loop_
_entity.id
_entity.type
_entity.pdbx_description
1 polymer ?
#
loop_
_entity_poly.entity_id
_entity_poly.type
_entity_poly.pdbx_seq_one_letter_code
_entity_poly.pdbx_strand_id
1 'polypeptide(L)'
;MSAFHEQRDIASVSGSNELDFFSQLFSQAAWLPLSIFLLGGLYLLLMAIIFRRAAERRRKARMALGELPSQQPAPTPDTPVASRLSRFMQAARLPEPDLDLLLGKPNLPAETTAPVPVPSASPVAVAHEESLPVPETILSEPISLPEDAVEVMRIWRDISDGSLIIQIGDQYYRHSAAISNPEQKRRFEAVVRTLSAMIGLPSAPLPKPIAATSAPAASAPAAEPPKRGLFGGKPKPAEPEPLGGIADQIEEFLQARLLASPQFSTRSIHVRPTLDHGVRIEVDGHFYDSVAEVIDPDVREFLINIMREWEARH
;
A
#
# COMPACT_ATOMS: atom_id res chain seq x y z
N MET A 1 -28.46 71.08 14.84
CA MET A 1 -27.86 71.00 13.48
C MET A 1 -26.34 70.99 13.63
N SER A 2 -25.74 69.84 13.89
CA SER A 2 -24.28 69.56 13.80
C SER A 2 -24.07 68.13 14.29
N ALA A 3 -23.98 67.18 13.35
CA ALA A 3 -23.45 65.82 13.54
C ALA A 3 -23.74 65.01 12.27
N PHE A 4 -23.00 65.22 11.17
CA PHE A 4 -23.04 64.31 10.01
C PHE A 4 -21.85 64.53 9.07
N HIS A 5 -20.61 64.48 9.58
CA HIS A 5 -19.43 64.50 8.69
C HIS A 5 -18.18 63.88 9.30
N GLU A 6 -18.23 62.59 9.64
CA GLU A 6 -17.01 61.86 10.03
C GLU A 6 -17.12 60.35 9.77
N GLN A 7 -17.31 59.95 8.50
CA GLN A 7 -17.17 58.52 8.15
C GLN A 7 -16.90 58.26 6.67
N ARG A 8 -15.80 58.81 6.14
CA ARG A 8 -15.17 58.34 4.90
C ARG A 8 -13.67 58.58 5.04
N ASP A 9 -12.90 57.55 5.41
CA ASP A 9 -11.46 57.41 5.11
C ASP A 9 -10.89 56.12 5.74
N ILE A 10 -11.46 54.95 5.41
CA ILE A 10 -10.87 53.65 5.78
C ILE A 10 -10.97 52.68 4.59
N ALA A 11 -10.27 52.96 3.50
CA ALA A 11 -10.09 52.01 2.40
C ALA A 11 -8.90 52.38 1.50
N SER A 12 -7.65 52.12 1.90
CA SER A 12 -6.52 52.01 0.94
C SER A 12 -5.15 51.55 1.50
N VAL A 13 -5.07 50.67 2.53
CA VAL A 13 -3.75 50.23 3.07
C VAL A 13 -3.62 48.70 3.12
N SER A 14 -3.55 48.02 1.97
CA SER A 14 -3.18 46.58 1.92
C SER A 14 -2.51 46.10 0.63
N GLY A 15 -2.05 46.99 -0.26
CA GLY A 15 -1.53 46.59 -1.57
C GLY A 15 -0.01 46.53 -1.74
N SER A 16 0.79 47.10 -0.83
CA SER A 16 2.21 47.40 -1.11
C SER A 16 3.24 46.46 -0.47
N ASN A 17 2.86 45.58 0.43
CA ASN A 17 3.84 44.81 1.23
C ASN A 17 4.24 43.46 0.62
N GLU A 18 3.50 42.93 -0.36
CA GLU A 18 3.82 41.62 -0.93
C GLU A 18 5.00 41.67 -1.90
N LEU A 19 5.16 42.76 -2.65
CA LEU A 19 6.25 42.88 -3.64
C LEU A 19 7.62 43.12 -3.00
N ASP A 20 7.68 43.76 -1.82
CA ASP A 20 8.92 43.93 -1.06
C ASP A 20 9.40 42.64 -0.38
N PHE A 21 8.47 41.73 -0.05
CA PHE A 21 8.84 40.43 0.50
C PHE A 21 9.58 39.56 -0.53
N PHE A 22 9.13 39.57 -1.79
CA PHE A 22 9.79 38.79 -2.85
C PHE A 22 11.18 39.33 -3.19
N SER A 23 11.35 40.65 -3.29
CA SER A 23 12.66 41.25 -3.58
C SER A 23 13.68 41.00 -2.46
N GLN A 24 13.25 40.93 -1.20
CA GLN A 24 14.11 40.58 -0.07
C GLN A 24 14.53 39.09 -0.06
N LEU A 25 13.64 38.20 -0.52
CA LEU A 25 13.92 36.76 -0.67
C LEU A 25 14.97 36.46 -1.75
N PHE A 26 14.98 37.21 -2.86
CA PHE A 26 15.95 37.00 -3.95
C PHE A 26 17.29 37.71 -3.72
N SER A 27 17.31 38.81 -2.96
CA SER A 27 18.53 39.60 -2.70
C SER A 27 19.54 38.87 -1.79
N GLN A 28 19.09 37.98 -0.90
CA GLN A 28 20.02 37.19 -0.08
C GLN A 28 20.66 36.01 -0.82
N ALA A 29 20.26 35.67 -2.05
CA ALA A 29 20.46 34.34 -2.62
C ALA A 29 21.79 34.07 -3.35
N ALA A 30 22.92 34.59 -2.87
CA ALA A 30 24.25 34.24 -3.40
C ALA A 30 24.63 32.74 -3.20
N TRP A 31 23.86 32.01 -2.40
CA TRP A 31 24.09 30.63 -1.94
C TRP A 31 23.16 29.63 -2.65
N LEU A 32 22.16 30.09 -3.40
CA LEU A 32 21.32 29.25 -4.25
C LEU A 32 22.09 28.40 -5.28
N PRO A 33 23.12 28.90 -6.00
CA PRO A 33 23.84 28.02 -6.92
C PRO A 33 24.56 26.88 -6.17
N LEU A 34 25.11 27.16 -4.98
CA LEU A 34 25.80 26.15 -4.17
C LEU A 34 24.86 25.05 -3.67
N SER A 35 23.64 25.40 -3.28
CA SER A 35 22.66 24.41 -2.81
C SER A 35 22.20 23.47 -3.92
N ILE A 36 22.08 23.96 -5.16
CA ILE A 36 21.76 23.13 -6.34
C ILE A 36 22.86 22.10 -6.60
N PHE A 37 24.14 22.50 -6.52
CA PHE A 37 25.26 21.56 -6.66
C PHE A 37 25.30 20.53 -5.52
N LEU A 38 25.03 20.93 -4.28
CA LEU A 38 24.97 20.01 -3.14
C LEU A 38 23.83 19.00 -3.27
N LEU A 39 22.62 19.44 -3.61
CA LEU A 39 21.47 18.55 -3.82
C LEU A 39 21.71 17.61 -5.02
N GLY A 40 22.26 18.14 -6.12
CA GLY A 40 22.59 17.33 -7.29
C GLY A 40 23.65 16.27 -6.97
N GLY A 41 24.70 16.64 -6.21
CA GLY A 41 25.72 15.71 -5.75
C GLY A 41 25.16 14.63 -4.82
N LEU A 42 24.29 15.02 -3.87
CA LEU A 42 23.63 14.08 -2.96
C LEU A 42 22.72 13.09 -3.73
N TYR A 43 22.00 13.57 -4.75
CA TYR A 43 21.16 12.73 -5.60
C TYR A 43 21.98 11.69 -6.38
N LEU A 44 23.10 12.09 -7.00
CA LEU A 44 23.99 11.17 -7.71
C LEU A 44 24.62 10.13 -6.78
N LEU A 45 24.99 10.53 -5.55
CA LEU A 45 25.49 9.62 -4.53
C LEU A 45 24.42 8.58 -4.12
N LEU A 46 23.18 9.01 -3.91
CA LEU A 46 22.06 8.11 -3.57
C LEU A 46 21.80 7.10 -4.70
N MET A 47 21.79 7.56 -5.96
CA MET A 47 21.66 6.68 -7.13
C MET A 47 22.80 5.65 -7.18
N ALA A 48 24.05 6.06 -6.95
CA ALA A 48 25.17 5.14 -6.92
C ALA A 48 25.04 4.05 -5.83
N ILE A 49 24.49 4.37 -4.66
CA ILE A 49 24.21 3.41 -3.58
C ILE A 49 23.12 2.43 -4.00
N ILE A 50 22.01 2.92 -4.59
CA ILE A 50 20.90 2.08 -5.06
C ILE A 50 21.40 1.13 -6.17
N PHE A 51 22.16 1.62 -7.14
CA PHE A 51 22.73 0.80 -8.21
C PHE A 51 23.73 -0.24 -7.68
N ARG A 52 24.57 0.11 -6.69
CA ARG A 52 25.45 -0.87 -6.02
C ARG A 52 24.64 -1.97 -5.33
N ARG A 53 23.60 -1.60 -4.58
CA ARG A 53 22.74 -2.57 -3.89
C ARG A 53 21.98 -3.46 -4.86
N ALA A 54 21.50 -2.90 -5.97
CA ALA A 54 20.85 -3.65 -7.04
C ALA A 54 21.83 -4.60 -7.75
N ALA A 55 23.06 -4.15 -8.01
CA ALA A 55 24.11 -4.98 -8.60
C ALA A 55 24.52 -6.14 -7.68
N GLU A 56 24.61 -5.90 -6.37
CA GLU A 56 24.86 -6.95 -5.37
C GLU A 56 23.72 -7.97 -5.32
N ARG A 57 22.46 -7.52 -5.36
CA ARG A 57 21.31 -8.44 -5.46
C ARG A 57 21.38 -9.30 -6.72
N ARG A 58 21.76 -8.73 -7.87
CA ARG A 58 21.96 -9.51 -9.11
C ARG A 58 23.11 -10.51 -8.99
N ARG A 59 24.20 -10.18 -8.32
CA ARG A 59 25.30 -11.12 -8.05
C ARG A 59 24.86 -12.27 -7.15
N LYS A 60 24.11 -11.97 -6.08
CA LYS A 60 23.56 -12.99 -5.19
C LYS A 60 22.54 -13.89 -5.90
N ALA A 61 21.68 -13.32 -6.74
CA ALA A 61 20.74 -14.10 -7.57
C ALA A 61 21.47 -15.03 -8.54
N ARG A 62 22.54 -14.56 -9.18
CA ARG A 62 23.38 -15.40 -10.06
C ARG A 62 24.10 -16.53 -9.31
N MET A 63 24.57 -16.26 -8.09
CA MET A 63 25.17 -17.31 -7.24
C MET A 63 24.13 -18.32 -6.75
N ALA A 64 22.91 -17.87 -6.43
CA ALA A 64 21.81 -18.73 -5.99
C ALA A 64 21.27 -19.62 -7.11
N LEU A 65 21.31 -19.17 -8.36
CA LEU A 65 20.82 -19.94 -9.52
C LEU A 65 21.78 -21.04 -10.00
N GLY A 66 22.96 -21.19 -9.38
CA GLY A 66 23.94 -22.20 -9.78
C GLY A 66 24.38 -22.09 -11.24
N GLU A 67 24.20 -20.91 -11.85
CA GLU A 67 24.54 -20.66 -13.24
C GLU A 67 26.07 -20.62 -13.33
N LEU A 68 26.66 -21.80 -13.55
CA LEU A 68 28.06 -21.95 -13.90
C LEU A 68 28.34 -20.95 -15.01
N PRO A 69 29.45 -20.18 -14.93
CA PRO A 69 29.80 -19.22 -15.98
C PRO A 69 29.91 -20.00 -17.28
N SER A 70 28.86 -19.94 -18.10
CA SER A 70 28.85 -20.41 -19.47
C SER A 70 30.01 -19.72 -20.13
N GLN A 71 31.08 -20.47 -20.30
CA GLN A 71 32.32 -20.08 -20.96
C GLN A 71 31.90 -19.61 -22.35
N GLN A 72 31.73 -18.30 -22.50
CA GLN A 72 31.26 -17.68 -23.71
C GLN A 72 32.22 -18.10 -24.83
N PRO A 73 31.79 -18.93 -25.80
CA PRO A 73 32.67 -19.38 -26.85
C PRO A 73 33.12 -18.15 -27.63
N ALA A 74 34.43 -18.08 -27.86
CA ALA A 74 35.06 -16.96 -28.53
C ALA A 74 34.32 -16.61 -29.85
N PRO A 75 34.17 -15.32 -30.17
CA PRO A 75 33.56 -14.90 -31.43
C PRO A 75 34.45 -15.41 -32.57
N THR A 76 33.97 -16.41 -33.30
CA THR A 76 34.55 -16.75 -34.60
C THR A 76 34.10 -15.70 -35.60
N PRO A 77 35.03 -15.03 -36.29
CA PRO A 77 34.68 -14.16 -37.39
C PRO A 77 34.30 -15.01 -38.60
N ASP A 78 33.43 -14.43 -39.41
CA ASP A 78 33.12 -14.81 -40.79
C ASP A 78 32.12 -15.96 -40.98
N THR A 79 30.86 -15.58 -41.22
CA THR A 79 30.09 -16.16 -42.33
C THR A 79 28.93 -15.24 -42.74
N PRO A 80 28.70 -15.07 -44.06
CA PRO A 80 27.79 -14.06 -44.58
C PRO A 80 26.31 -14.48 -44.49
N VAL A 81 25.51 -13.42 -44.46
CA VAL A 81 24.06 -13.35 -44.39
C VAL A 81 23.41 -14.10 -45.56
N ALA A 82 22.89 -15.30 -45.30
CA ALA A 82 21.79 -15.87 -46.07
C ALA A 82 21.09 -16.94 -45.24
N SER A 83 19.75 -16.97 -45.29
CA SER A 83 18.88 -18.00 -44.70
C SER A 83 18.39 -17.72 -43.26
N ARG A 84 17.71 -16.59 -43.07
CA ARG A 84 17.00 -16.26 -41.82
C ARG A 84 15.58 -16.82 -41.71
N LEU A 85 15.10 -17.61 -42.68
CA LEU A 85 13.71 -18.06 -42.71
C LEU A 85 13.47 -19.53 -42.34
N SER A 86 14.51 -20.36 -42.18
CA SER A 86 14.34 -21.80 -41.93
C SER A 86 14.36 -22.20 -40.45
N ARG A 87 14.52 -21.24 -39.51
CA ARG A 87 14.73 -21.54 -38.08
C ARG A 87 13.45 -21.66 -37.24
N PHE A 88 12.27 -21.42 -37.83
CA PHE A 88 11.01 -21.44 -37.08
C PHE A 88 10.27 -22.80 -37.05
N MET A 89 10.79 -23.85 -37.68
CA MET A 89 10.10 -25.15 -37.78
C MET A 89 10.71 -26.27 -36.92
N GLN A 90 11.73 -25.98 -36.09
CA GLN A 90 12.50 -27.03 -35.38
C GLN A 90 12.53 -26.86 -33.86
N ALA A 91 11.41 -26.45 -33.27
CA ALA A 91 11.25 -26.24 -31.81
C ALA A 91 10.26 -27.24 -31.15
N ALA A 92 10.14 -28.46 -31.69
CA ALA A 92 9.20 -29.48 -31.18
C ALA A 92 9.86 -30.80 -30.73
N ARG A 93 11.17 -30.81 -30.43
CA ARG A 93 11.86 -31.99 -29.87
C ARG A 93 12.95 -31.56 -28.89
N LEU A 94 12.55 -31.09 -27.71
CA LEU A 94 13.44 -31.07 -26.56
C LEU A 94 13.28 -32.44 -25.83
N PRO A 95 14.38 -33.12 -25.48
CA PRO A 95 14.33 -34.32 -24.66
C PRO A 95 13.76 -33.98 -23.28
N GLU A 96 12.80 -34.78 -22.82
CA GLU A 96 12.18 -34.62 -21.52
C GLU A 96 13.24 -34.68 -20.41
N PRO A 97 13.23 -33.75 -19.43
CA PRO A 97 14.13 -33.82 -18.29
C PRO A 97 13.73 -35.00 -17.39
N ASP A 98 14.70 -35.84 -17.04
CA ASP A 98 14.55 -36.99 -16.14
C ASP A 98 13.94 -36.58 -14.79
N LEU A 99 12.69 -37.01 -14.57
CA LEU A 99 11.92 -36.82 -13.34
C LEU A 99 12.38 -37.76 -12.19
N ASP A 100 13.30 -38.69 -12.46
CA ASP A 100 13.80 -39.65 -11.47
C ASP A 100 14.70 -39.03 -10.39
N LEU A 101 15.12 -37.77 -10.55
CA LEU A 101 15.96 -37.07 -9.57
C LEU A 101 15.14 -36.36 -8.46
N LEU A 102 13.83 -36.21 -8.62
CA LEU A 102 12.94 -35.54 -7.67
C LEU A 102 12.17 -36.52 -6.75
N LEU A 103 12.10 -37.80 -7.10
CA LEU A 103 11.65 -38.86 -6.21
C LEU A 103 12.83 -39.42 -5.44
N GLY A 104 13.32 -38.61 -4.49
CA GLY A 104 14.35 -39.00 -3.53
C GLY A 104 14.03 -40.38 -2.92
N LYS A 105 14.75 -41.39 -3.38
CA LYS A 105 14.71 -42.74 -2.85
C LYS A 105 15.14 -42.66 -1.37
N PRO A 106 14.26 -42.97 -0.41
CA PRO A 106 14.65 -42.94 0.99
C PRO A 106 15.70 -44.03 1.21
N ASN A 107 16.94 -43.61 1.39
CA ASN A 107 18.00 -44.47 1.89
C ASN A 107 17.67 -44.73 3.36
N LEU A 108 17.02 -45.86 3.63
CA LEU A 108 16.79 -46.39 4.97
C LEU A 108 18.14 -46.80 5.56
N PRO A 109 18.69 -46.11 6.58
CA PRO A 109 19.74 -46.70 7.38
C PRO A 109 19.12 -47.83 8.22
N ALA A 110 19.73 -49.00 8.08
CA ALA A 110 19.42 -50.19 8.83
C ALA A 110 19.38 -49.91 10.35
N GLU A 111 18.25 -50.32 10.91
CA GLU A 111 18.02 -50.73 12.28
C GLU A 111 19.29 -51.33 12.93
N THR A 112 19.80 -50.70 13.98
CA THR A 112 20.63 -51.37 14.99
C THR A 112 20.03 -51.07 16.35
N THR A 113 19.45 -52.13 16.87
CA THR A 113 18.84 -52.33 18.18
C THR A 113 19.88 -52.17 19.28
N ALA A 114 19.62 -51.32 20.28
CA ALA A 114 20.14 -51.50 21.64
C ALA A 114 19.25 -50.75 22.66
N PRO A 115 18.79 -51.41 23.74
CA PRO A 115 17.98 -50.80 24.78
C PRO A 115 18.87 -50.11 25.82
N VAL A 116 18.60 -48.85 26.13
CA VAL A 116 19.21 -48.15 27.28
C VAL A 116 18.12 -47.91 28.33
N PRO A 117 18.36 -48.29 29.60
CA PRO A 117 17.37 -48.21 30.66
C PRO A 117 17.18 -46.79 31.19
N VAL A 118 15.92 -46.48 31.48
CA VAL A 118 15.41 -45.27 32.11
C VAL A 118 15.93 -45.12 33.54
N PRO A 119 16.41 -43.93 33.96
CA PRO A 119 16.36 -43.54 35.36
C PRO A 119 15.16 -42.61 35.60
N SER A 120 14.24 -43.07 36.45
CA SER A 120 13.30 -42.24 37.18
C SER A 120 14.02 -41.09 37.89
N ALA A 121 13.59 -39.86 37.61
CA ALA A 121 13.86 -38.71 38.46
C ALA A 121 12.55 -37.93 38.69
N SER A 122 12.35 -37.62 39.97
CA SER A 122 11.19 -37.06 40.66
C SER A 122 10.62 -35.75 40.07
N PRO A 123 9.36 -35.41 40.42
CA PRO A 123 8.70 -34.20 39.95
C PRO A 123 9.28 -32.98 40.69
N VAL A 124 9.93 -32.08 39.94
CA VAL A 124 10.29 -30.75 40.43
C VAL A 124 9.09 -29.85 40.16
N ALA A 125 8.42 -29.46 41.24
CA ALA A 125 7.46 -28.36 41.24
C ALA A 125 8.18 -27.07 40.80
N VAL A 126 7.89 -26.61 39.59
CA VAL A 126 8.34 -25.30 39.11
C VAL A 126 7.23 -24.29 39.40
N ALA A 127 7.68 -23.20 40.02
CA ALA A 127 6.94 -22.07 40.52
C ALA A 127 6.00 -21.44 39.49
N HIS A 128 4.92 -20.85 40.02
CA HIS A 128 4.04 -19.90 39.34
C HIS A 128 4.84 -18.92 38.47
N GLU A 129 4.64 -19.02 37.16
CA GLU A 129 5.01 -17.98 36.22
C GLU A 129 4.01 -16.85 36.36
N GLU A 130 4.51 -15.72 36.86
CA GLU A 130 3.80 -14.48 37.08
C GLU A 130 3.23 -13.97 35.75
N SER A 131 1.91 -14.13 35.60
CA SER A 131 1.12 -13.69 34.45
C SER A 131 1.35 -12.20 34.20
N LEU A 132 2.19 -11.88 33.22
CA LEU A 132 2.30 -10.53 32.68
C LEU A 132 0.93 -10.11 32.12
N PRO A 133 0.45 -8.88 32.41
CA PRO A 133 -0.80 -8.39 31.85
C PRO A 133 -0.64 -8.31 30.33
N VAL A 134 -1.39 -9.14 29.62
CA VAL A 134 -1.54 -9.09 28.16
C VAL A 134 -2.01 -7.68 27.82
N PRO A 135 -1.27 -6.89 27.02
CA PRO A 135 -1.74 -5.60 26.58
C PRO A 135 -3.05 -5.82 25.84
N GLU A 136 -4.13 -5.20 26.31
CA GLU A 136 -5.44 -5.23 25.67
C GLU A 136 -5.26 -4.83 24.20
N THR A 137 -5.34 -5.82 23.32
CA THR A 137 -5.43 -5.62 21.88
C THR A 137 -6.65 -4.74 21.65
N ILE A 138 -6.40 -3.47 21.29
CA ILE A 138 -7.44 -2.49 20.98
C ILE A 138 -8.22 -3.07 19.81
N LEU A 139 -9.37 -3.67 20.11
CA LEU A 139 -10.32 -4.22 19.17
C LEU A 139 -10.73 -3.05 18.26
N SER A 140 -10.16 -3.00 17.06
CA SER A 140 -10.47 -1.97 16.08
C SER A 140 -11.84 -2.28 15.52
N GLU A 141 -12.88 -1.89 16.26
CA GLU A 141 -14.27 -1.99 15.83
C GLU A 141 -14.40 -1.22 14.50
N PRO A 142 -14.96 -1.83 13.44
CA PRO A 142 -15.08 -1.18 12.15
C PRO A 142 -15.93 0.08 12.31
N ILE A 143 -15.31 1.24 12.18
CA ILE A 143 -16.00 2.53 12.24
C ILE A 143 -16.99 2.55 11.05
N SER A 144 -18.27 2.36 11.33
CA SER A 144 -19.34 2.52 10.35
C SER A 144 -19.43 4.00 9.98
N LEU A 145 -18.88 4.35 8.82
CA LEU A 145 -18.98 5.70 8.27
C LEU A 145 -20.45 6.01 7.92
N PRO A 146 -20.92 7.25 8.11
CA PRO A 146 -22.24 7.69 7.63
C PRO A 146 -22.45 7.38 6.14
N GLU A 147 -23.68 7.09 5.72
CA GLU A 147 -24.00 6.80 4.31
C GLU A 147 -23.68 7.97 3.36
N ASP A 148 -23.58 9.19 3.88
CA ASP A 148 -23.24 10.41 3.16
C ASP A 148 -21.74 10.79 3.24
N ALA A 149 -20.91 9.95 3.87
CA ALA A 149 -19.47 10.17 3.94
C ALA A 149 -18.83 9.89 2.58
N VAL A 150 -18.23 10.93 1.99
CA VAL A 150 -17.46 10.83 0.73
C VAL A 150 -15.97 10.80 1.06
N GLU A 151 -15.24 9.81 0.52
CA GLU A 151 -13.79 9.77 0.60
C GLU A 151 -13.18 10.93 -0.19
N VAL A 152 -12.67 11.94 0.52
CA VAL A 152 -12.10 13.16 -0.11
C VAL A 152 -10.64 12.97 -0.49
N MET A 153 -9.87 12.27 0.35
CA MET A 153 -8.43 12.10 0.19
C MET A 153 -7.94 10.92 1.04
N ARG A 154 -6.98 10.16 0.50
CA ARG A 154 -6.27 9.12 1.23
C ARG A 154 -4.80 9.52 1.39
N ILE A 155 -4.26 9.35 2.60
CA ILE A 155 -2.87 9.67 2.92
C ILE A 155 -2.18 8.37 3.33
N TRP A 156 -1.05 8.08 2.68
CA TRP A 156 -0.15 7.01 3.08
C TRP A 156 1.21 7.58 3.45
N ARG A 157 1.94 6.82 4.26
CA ARG A 157 3.34 7.07 4.55
C ARG A 157 4.17 5.97 3.92
N ASP A 158 5.03 6.35 2.99
CA ASP A 158 6.01 5.45 2.38
C ASP A 158 7.03 5.03 3.45
N ILE A 159 7.14 3.73 3.71
CA ILE A 159 8.00 3.19 4.77
C ILE A 159 9.48 3.26 4.42
N SER A 160 9.81 3.45 3.13
CA SER A 160 11.20 3.43 2.67
C SER A 160 11.93 4.74 2.96
N ASP A 161 11.23 5.86 2.80
CA ASP A 161 11.78 7.22 2.94
C ASP A 161 10.99 8.09 3.94
N GLY A 162 9.86 7.60 4.45
CA GLY A 162 8.98 8.34 5.36
C GLY A 162 8.13 9.41 4.66
N SER A 163 8.18 9.50 3.33
CA SER A 163 7.43 10.50 2.56
C SER A 163 5.93 10.23 2.61
N LEU A 164 5.13 11.29 2.46
CA LEU A 164 3.68 11.16 2.38
C LEU A 164 3.26 11.01 0.91
N ILE A 165 2.41 10.03 0.64
CA ILE A 165 1.75 9.84 -0.64
C ILE A 165 0.29 10.22 -0.44
N ILE A 166 -0.16 11.19 -1.22
CA ILE A 166 -1.51 11.73 -1.16
C ILE A 166 -2.26 11.26 -2.40
N GLN A 167 -3.40 10.58 -2.21
CA GLN A 167 -4.31 10.23 -3.28
C GLN A 167 -5.55 11.12 -3.25
N ILE A 168 -5.86 11.74 -4.39
CA ILE A 168 -7.06 12.54 -4.60
C ILE A 168 -7.74 12.00 -5.87
N GLY A 169 -8.84 11.26 -5.70
CA GLY A 169 -9.42 10.45 -6.78
C GLY A 169 -8.45 9.35 -7.22
N ASP A 170 -8.16 9.26 -8.52
CA ASP A 170 -7.28 8.23 -9.09
C ASP A 170 -5.81 8.68 -9.24
N GLN A 171 -5.47 9.86 -8.73
CA GLN A 171 -4.15 10.46 -8.90
C GLN A 171 -3.36 10.49 -7.60
N TYR A 172 -2.07 10.19 -7.72
CA TYR A 172 -1.12 10.06 -6.62
C TYR A 172 -0.10 11.19 -6.67
N TYR A 173 0.10 11.84 -5.54
CA TYR A 173 0.97 12.98 -5.40
C TYR A 173 1.93 12.76 -4.23
N ARG A 174 3.23 12.87 -4.47
CA ARG A 174 4.23 12.89 -3.39
C ARG A 174 4.39 14.28 -2.76
N HIS A 175 4.11 15.33 -3.53
CA HIS A 175 4.29 16.72 -3.11
C HIS A 175 3.10 17.57 -3.56
N SER A 176 2.67 18.54 -2.75
CA SER A 176 1.55 19.44 -3.10
C SER A 176 1.82 20.27 -4.35
N ALA A 177 3.10 20.55 -4.65
CA ALA A 177 3.52 21.25 -5.87
C ALA A 177 3.27 20.45 -7.16
N ALA A 178 3.11 19.12 -7.08
CA ALA A 178 2.81 18.28 -8.24
C ALA A 178 1.33 18.34 -8.65
N ILE A 179 0.46 18.90 -7.81
CA ILE A 179 -0.98 19.05 -8.09
C ILE A 179 -1.16 20.17 -9.11
N SER A 180 -1.26 19.81 -10.38
CA SER A 180 -1.40 20.78 -11.49
C SER A 180 -2.82 21.33 -11.60
N ASN A 181 -3.83 20.59 -11.11
CA ASN A 181 -5.22 21.03 -11.16
C ASN A 181 -5.53 22.01 -10.01
N PRO A 182 -5.93 23.27 -10.31
CA PRO A 182 -6.19 24.27 -9.27
C PRO A 182 -7.37 23.92 -8.36
N GLU A 183 -8.34 23.14 -8.84
CA GLU A 183 -9.48 22.71 -8.03
C GLU A 183 -9.06 21.66 -7.00
N GLN A 184 -8.27 20.67 -7.42
CA GLN A 184 -7.72 19.65 -6.51
C GLN A 184 -6.82 20.29 -5.46
N LYS A 185 -6.00 21.28 -5.85
CA LYS A 185 -5.16 22.04 -4.92
C LYS A 185 -5.99 22.75 -3.84
N ARG A 186 -7.09 23.42 -4.23
CA ARG A 186 -8.01 24.07 -3.29
C ARG A 186 -8.66 23.06 -2.33
N ARG A 187 -9.09 21.90 -2.83
CA ARG A 187 -9.67 20.83 -1.99
C ARG A 187 -8.64 20.28 -1.00
N PHE A 188 -7.41 20.01 -1.46
CA PHE A 188 -6.30 19.58 -0.62
C PHE A 188 -6.01 20.58 0.50
N GLU A 189 -5.84 21.85 0.17
CA GLU A 189 -5.57 22.92 1.15
C GLU A 189 -6.70 23.06 2.18
N ALA A 190 -7.95 22.91 1.76
CA ALA A 190 -9.11 22.93 2.66
C ALA A 190 -9.08 21.75 3.65
N VAL A 191 -8.80 20.53 3.19
CA VAL A 191 -8.72 19.35 4.08
C VAL A 191 -7.56 19.47 5.05
N VAL A 192 -6.37 19.89 4.58
CA VAL A 192 -5.19 20.07 5.45
C VAL A 192 -5.46 21.14 6.52
N ARG A 193 -6.16 22.23 6.17
CA ARG A 193 -6.57 23.25 7.16
C ARG A 193 -7.51 22.68 8.21
N THR A 194 -8.52 21.89 7.81
CA THR A 194 -9.47 21.24 8.72
C THR A 194 -8.76 20.25 9.64
N LEU A 195 -7.86 19.43 9.09
CA LEU A 195 -7.10 18.45 9.86
C LEU A 195 -6.12 19.13 10.84
N SER A 196 -5.46 20.22 10.40
CA SER A 196 -4.64 21.06 11.28
C SER A 196 -5.44 21.71 12.40
N ALA A 197 -6.68 22.14 12.14
CA ALA A 197 -7.55 22.71 13.16
C ALA A 197 -7.99 21.65 14.19
N MET A 198 -8.21 20.41 13.75
CA MET A 198 -8.56 19.28 14.61
C MET A 198 -7.40 18.87 15.53
N ILE A 199 -6.16 18.93 15.05
CA ILE A 199 -4.96 18.57 15.83
C ILE A 199 -4.48 19.75 16.71
N GLY A 200 -4.68 20.98 16.25
CA GLY A 200 -3.98 22.16 16.76
C GLY A 200 -4.62 22.92 17.93
N LEU A 201 -5.87 22.67 18.32
CA LEU A 201 -6.49 23.42 19.43
C LEU A 201 -7.35 22.56 20.38
N PRO A 202 -7.29 22.82 21.71
CA PRO A 202 -8.34 22.42 22.63
C PRO A 202 -9.62 23.17 22.24
N SER A 203 -10.72 22.43 22.10
CA SER A 203 -12.06 22.92 21.80
C SER A 203 -12.35 24.26 22.51
N ALA A 204 -12.21 25.37 21.79
CA ALA A 204 -12.69 26.65 22.28
C ALA A 204 -14.22 26.56 22.33
N PRO A 205 -14.88 26.91 23.44
CA PRO A 205 -16.33 26.79 23.57
C PRO A 205 -17.00 27.57 22.44
N LEU A 206 -17.90 26.88 21.71
CA LEU A 206 -18.67 27.47 20.63
C LEU A 206 -19.26 28.80 21.11
N PRO A 207 -19.09 29.92 20.37
CA PRO A 207 -19.81 31.13 20.67
C PRO A 207 -21.31 30.81 20.65
N LYS A 208 -21.98 31.06 21.78
CA LYS A 208 -23.44 31.00 21.90
C LYS A 208 -24.05 31.69 20.69
N PRO A 209 -25.02 31.07 19.99
CA PRO A 209 -25.70 31.71 18.87
C PRO A 209 -26.26 33.04 19.38
N ILE A 210 -25.73 34.14 18.85
CA ILE A 210 -26.26 35.47 19.13
C ILE A 210 -27.68 35.45 18.58
N ALA A 211 -28.61 35.69 19.49
CA ALA A 211 -30.04 35.71 19.24
C ALA A 211 -30.38 36.53 18.00
N ALA A 212 -31.34 35.99 17.25
CA ALA A 212 -32.01 36.62 16.13
C ALA A 212 -32.32 38.10 16.42
N THR A 213 -31.73 38.99 15.63
CA THR A 213 -32.28 40.33 15.46
C THR A 213 -33.46 40.21 14.49
N SER A 214 -34.63 40.48 15.05
CA SER A 214 -35.94 40.57 14.41
C SER A 214 -36.04 41.65 13.33
N ALA A 215 -36.65 41.25 12.19
CA ALA A 215 -37.59 42.03 11.34
C ALA A 215 -37.03 43.22 10.50
N PRO A 216 -37.67 43.61 9.35
CA PRO A 216 -39.08 43.41 9.00
C PRO A 216 -39.39 42.83 7.60
N ALA A 217 -40.67 42.46 7.48
CA ALA A 217 -41.36 41.88 6.34
C ALA A 217 -41.34 42.74 5.06
N ALA A 218 -41.19 42.09 3.91
CA ALA A 218 -41.80 42.51 2.65
C ALA A 218 -41.82 41.35 1.62
N SER A 219 -43.04 40.94 1.29
CA SER A 219 -43.51 40.43 -0.02
C SER A 219 -43.07 39.04 -0.50
N ALA A 220 -44.06 38.13 -0.51
CA ALA A 220 -44.14 36.92 -1.32
C ALA A 220 -44.03 37.22 -2.83
N PRO A 221 -43.64 36.22 -3.65
CA PRO A 221 -44.68 35.49 -4.39
C PRO A 221 -44.43 33.98 -4.55
N ALA A 222 -45.58 33.29 -4.66
CA ALA A 222 -45.89 32.11 -5.47
C ALA A 222 -44.94 30.89 -5.45
N ALA A 223 -45.42 29.85 -4.79
CA ALA A 223 -44.92 28.49 -4.84
C ALA A 223 -45.03 27.86 -6.23
N GLU A 224 -43.96 27.21 -6.68
CA GLU A 224 -44.02 26.16 -7.69
C GLU A 224 -43.65 24.80 -7.06
N PRO A 225 -44.40 23.73 -7.34
CA PRO A 225 -44.23 22.42 -6.70
C PRO A 225 -43.00 21.66 -7.23
N PRO A 226 -42.27 20.91 -6.39
CA PRO A 226 -41.16 20.08 -6.84
C PRO A 226 -41.69 18.88 -7.65
N LYS A 227 -41.26 18.80 -8.91
CA LYS A 227 -41.45 17.63 -9.77
C LYS A 227 -40.70 16.43 -9.18
N ARG A 228 -41.50 15.53 -8.64
CA ARG A 228 -41.17 14.15 -8.27
C ARG A 228 -40.82 13.35 -9.55
N GLY A 229 -39.54 13.26 -9.92
CA GLY A 229 -39.03 12.20 -10.78
C GLY A 229 -38.46 11.12 -9.85
N LEU A 230 -39.06 9.94 -9.65
CA LEU A 230 -39.43 8.92 -10.63
C LEU A 230 -38.26 8.43 -11.49
N PHE A 231 -37.08 8.24 -10.87
CA PHE A 231 -36.04 7.36 -11.42
C PHE A 231 -35.74 6.23 -10.42
N GLY A 232 -36.68 5.30 -10.35
CA GLY A 232 -36.43 3.95 -9.86
C GLY A 232 -35.58 3.20 -10.88
N GLY A 233 -34.28 3.46 -10.89
CA GLY A 233 -33.32 2.55 -11.48
C GLY A 233 -33.21 1.34 -10.56
N LYS A 234 -33.89 0.25 -10.90
CA LYS A 234 -33.54 -1.06 -10.33
C LYS A 234 -32.04 -1.26 -10.62
N PRO A 235 -31.17 -1.47 -9.62
CA PRO A 235 -29.78 -1.81 -9.91
C PRO A 235 -29.80 -3.07 -10.76
N LYS A 236 -29.32 -2.94 -12.00
CA LYS A 236 -29.09 -4.06 -12.90
C LYS A 236 -28.15 -5.00 -12.12
N PRO A 237 -28.53 -6.26 -11.84
CA PRO A 237 -27.61 -7.23 -11.27
C PRO A 237 -26.36 -7.22 -12.14
N ALA A 238 -25.26 -6.72 -11.59
CA ALA A 238 -23.99 -6.72 -12.26
C ALA A 238 -23.65 -8.20 -12.50
N GLU A 239 -23.70 -8.59 -13.76
CA GLU A 239 -23.25 -9.87 -14.24
C GLU A 239 -21.77 -9.99 -13.80
N PRO A 240 -21.42 -11.01 -13.00
CA PRO A 240 -20.09 -11.09 -12.38
C PRO A 240 -19.07 -11.19 -13.50
N GLU A 241 -18.28 -10.14 -13.71
CA GLU A 241 -17.18 -10.15 -14.68
C GLU A 241 -16.16 -11.20 -14.21
N PRO A 242 -16.01 -12.34 -14.91
CA PRO A 242 -15.19 -13.43 -14.44
C PRO A 242 -13.83 -13.33 -15.11
N LEU A 243 -12.93 -12.50 -14.57
CA LEU A 243 -11.49 -12.56 -14.86
C LEU A 243 -10.71 -12.08 -13.62
N GLY A 244 -11.03 -12.66 -12.46
CA GLY A 244 -10.21 -12.49 -11.26
C GLY A 244 -8.77 -12.90 -11.57
N GLY A 245 -7.81 -12.09 -11.12
CA GLY A 245 -6.39 -12.40 -11.26
C GLY A 245 -6.04 -13.69 -10.53
N ILE A 246 -4.81 -14.19 -10.71
CA ILE A 246 -4.33 -15.39 -10.02
C ILE A 246 -4.56 -15.30 -8.49
N ALA A 247 -4.39 -14.11 -7.90
CA ALA A 247 -4.65 -13.87 -6.49
C ALA A 247 -6.12 -14.10 -6.10
N ASP A 248 -7.08 -13.71 -6.94
CA ASP A 248 -8.51 -13.87 -6.66
C ASP A 248 -8.91 -15.35 -6.74
N GLN A 249 -8.33 -16.11 -7.68
CA GLN A 249 -8.53 -17.55 -7.78
C GLN A 249 -7.95 -18.30 -6.57
N ILE A 250 -6.79 -17.88 -6.08
CA ILE A 250 -6.19 -18.42 -4.86
C ILE A 250 -7.05 -18.07 -3.64
N GLU A 251 -7.56 -16.83 -3.54
CA GLU A 251 -8.42 -16.40 -2.44
C GLU A 251 -9.73 -17.20 -2.40
N GLU A 252 -10.39 -17.38 -3.54
CA GLU A 252 -11.62 -18.18 -3.61
C GLU A 252 -11.37 -19.63 -3.14
N PHE A 253 -10.25 -20.22 -3.59
CA PHE A 253 -9.85 -21.56 -3.17
C PHE A 253 -9.51 -21.64 -1.67
N LEU A 254 -8.83 -20.62 -1.15
CA LEU A 254 -8.51 -20.48 0.27
C LEU A 254 -9.78 -20.39 1.12
N GLN A 255 -10.74 -19.53 0.76
CA GLN A 255 -11.99 -19.38 1.49
C GLN A 255 -12.81 -20.68 1.53
N ALA A 256 -12.85 -21.43 0.42
CA ALA A 256 -13.48 -22.75 0.39
C ALA A 256 -12.79 -23.74 1.35
N ARG A 257 -11.46 -23.70 1.44
CA ARG A 257 -10.68 -24.55 2.36
C ARG A 257 -10.82 -24.16 3.84
N LEU A 258 -10.98 -22.86 4.14
CA LEU A 258 -11.22 -22.38 5.49
C LEU A 258 -12.57 -22.88 6.03
N LEU A 259 -13.62 -22.90 5.20
CA LEU A 259 -14.92 -23.48 5.58
C LEU A 259 -14.84 -24.98 5.91
N ALA A 260 -13.96 -25.72 5.24
CA ALA A 260 -13.74 -27.14 5.49
C ALA A 260 -12.81 -27.44 6.68
N SER A 261 -12.15 -26.42 7.23
CA SER A 261 -11.10 -26.57 8.25
C SER A 261 -11.47 -25.81 9.54
N PRO A 262 -12.22 -26.42 10.47
CA PRO A 262 -12.73 -25.74 11.67
C PRO A 262 -11.64 -25.13 12.56
N GLN A 263 -10.42 -25.65 12.50
CA GLN A 263 -9.29 -25.14 13.28
C GLN A 263 -8.83 -23.74 12.83
N PHE A 264 -9.11 -23.35 11.58
CA PHE A 264 -8.75 -22.03 11.03
C PHE A 264 -9.97 -21.12 10.84
N SER A 265 -11.20 -21.58 11.12
CA SER A 265 -12.42 -20.77 10.90
C SER A 265 -12.51 -19.53 11.79
N THR A 266 -11.79 -19.52 12.91
CA THR A 266 -11.74 -18.38 13.83
C THR A 266 -10.68 -17.34 13.42
N ARG A 267 -9.83 -17.67 12.43
CA ARG A 267 -8.74 -16.81 11.94
C ARG A 267 -9.20 -16.04 10.71
N SER A 268 -8.74 -14.80 10.56
CA SER A 268 -8.97 -14.02 9.34
C SER A 268 -7.76 -14.16 8.44
N ILE A 269 -7.86 -15.02 7.43
CA ILE A 269 -6.77 -15.28 6.48
C ILE A 269 -7.27 -14.88 5.09
N HIS A 270 -6.57 -13.92 4.47
CA HIS A 270 -6.90 -13.40 3.14
C HIS A 270 -5.66 -13.29 2.25
N VAL A 271 -5.86 -13.45 0.96
CA VAL A 271 -4.89 -13.29 -0.09
C VAL A 271 -5.35 -12.17 -1.01
N ARG A 272 -4.54 -11.11 -1.12
CA ARG A 272 -4.87 -9.93 -1.93
C ARG A 272 -3.87 -9.73 -3.07
N PRO A 273 -4.33 -9.32 -4.26
CA PRO A 273 -3.44 -8.90 -5.33
C PRO A 273 -2.71 -7.60 -4.94
N THR A 274 -1.44 -7.50 -5.31
CA THR A 274 -0.67 -6.25 -5.21
C THR A 274 -0.52 -5.59 -6.58
N LEU A 275 -0.20 -4.28 -6.58
CA LEU A 275 -0.02 -3.49 -7.81
C LEU A 275 1.09 -4.06 -8.71
N ASP A 276 2.09 -4.70 -8.12
CA ASP A 276 3.22 -5.31 -8.83
C ASP A 276 2.91 -6.70 -9.41
N HIS A 277 1.62 -7.04 -9.56
CA HIS A 277 1.14 -8.39 -9.92
C HIS A 277 1.58 -9.49 -8.94
N GLY A 278 2.00 -9.09 -7.73
CA GLY A 278 2.34 -10.02 -6.66
C GLY A 278 1.11 -10.40 -5.85
N VAL A 279 1.39 -11.18 -4.81
CA VAL A 279 0.39 -11.65 -3.85
C VAL A 279 0.81 -11.17 -2.47
N ARG A 280 -0.12 -10.58 -1.72
CA ARG A 280 0.06 -10.20 -0.32
C ARG A 280 -0.89 -11.02 0.55
N ILE A 281 -0.37 -11.53 1.65
CA ILE A 281 -1.11 -12.39 2.57
C ILE A 281 -1.44 -11.56 3.81
N GLU A 282 -2.68 -11.61 4.24
CA GLU A 282 -3.18 -10.98 5.47
C GLU A 282 -3.60 -12.09 6.43
N VAL A 283 -3.00 -12.15 7.62
CA VAL A 283 -3.33 -13.12 8.69
C VAL A 283 -3.61 -12.34 9.97
N ASP A 284 -4.85 -12.40 10.45
CA ASP A 284 -5.32 -11.70 11.65
C ASP A 284 -4.90 -10.21 11.67
N GLY A 285 -5.07 -9.53 10.52
CA GLY A 285 -4.71 -8.13 10.31
C GLY A 285 -3.22 -7.84 10.08
N HIS A 286 -2.36 -8.86 10.07
CA HIS A 286 -0.93 -8.71 9.76
C HIS A 286 -0.66 -9.02 8.29
N PHE A 287 0.11 -8.16 7.63
CA PHE A 287 0.44 -8.30 6.22
C PHE A 287 1.82 -8.91 6.01
N TYR A 288 1.91 -9.88 5.11
CA TYR A 288 3.12 -10.58 4.72
C TYR A 288 3.26 -10.54 3.21
N ASP A 289 4.48 -10.35 2.72
CA ASP A 289 4.75 -10.33 1.28
C ASP A 289 5.04 -11.76 0.76
N SER A 290 5.27 -12.74 1.65
CA SER A 290 5.42 -14.16 1.28
C SER A 290 4.93 -15.13 2.37
N VAL A 291 4.57 -16.36 1.98
CA VAL A 291 4.12 -17.41 2.91
C VAL A 291 5.22 -17.76 3.94
N ALA A 292 6.48 -17.65 3.56
CA ALA A 292 7.62 -17.94 4.44
C ALA A 292 7.74 -16.95 5.61
N GLU A 293 7.19 -15.74 5.47
CA GLU A 293 7.24 -14.68 6.49
C GLU A 293 6.11 -14.79 7.52
N VAL A 294 5.11 -15.64 7.30
CA VAL A 294 4.00 -15.86 8.23
C VAL A 294 4.56 -16.42 9.55
N ILE A 295 4.25 -15.72 10.64
CA ILE A 295 4.79 -16.00 11.99
C ILE A 295 4.24 -17.31 12.55
N ASP A 296 2.94 -17.55 12.36
CA ASP A 296 2.26 -18.75 12.84
C ASP A 296 2.63 -19.96 11.95
N PRO A 297 3.33 -20.97 12.50
CA PRO A 297 3.78 -22.12 11.72
C PRO A 297 2.61 -22.96 11.17
N ASP A 298 1.49 -23.05 11.89
CA ASP A 298 0.34 -23.87 11.49
C ASP A 298 -0.39 -23.22 10.30
N VAL A 299 -0.56 -21.89 10.34
CA VAL A 299 -1.11 -21.11 9.22
C VAL A 299 -0.18 -21.18 8.00
N ARG A 300 1.14 -21.10 8.23
CA ARG A 300 2.13 -21.22 7.15
C ARG A 300 2.05 -22.57 6.46
N GLU A 301 2.05 -23.68 7.21
CA GLU A 301 1.92 -25.03 6.64
C GLU A 301 0.59 -25.21 5.90
N PHE A 302 -0.50 -24.67 6.46
CA PHE A 302 -1.81 -24.66 5.81
C PHE A 302 -1.78 -23.93 4.47
N LEU A 303 -1.21 -22.72 4.41
CA LEU A 303 -1.08 -21.95 3.17
C LEU A 303 -0.20 -22.65 2.13
N ILE A 304 0.92 -23.27 2.55
CA ILE A 304 1.79 -24.05 1.64
C ILE A 304 1.00 -25.22 1.03
N ASN A 305 0.22 -25.94 1.84
CA ASN A 305 -0.60 -27.06 1.36
C ASN A 305 -1.68 -26.60 0.38
N ILE A 306 -2.33 -25.46 0.65
CA ILE A 306 -3.33 -24.86 -0.24
C ILE A 306 -2.71 -24.47 -1.58
N MET A 307 -1.57 -23.77 -1.57
CA MET A 307 -0.89 -23.36 -2.81
C MET A 307 -0.49 -24.58 -3.64
N ARG A 308 0.07 -25.62 -3.01
CA ARG A 308 0.41 -26.87 -3.70
C ARG A 308 -0.82 -27.56 -4.30
N GLU A 309 -1.93 -27.60 -3.57
CA GLU A 309 -3.16 -28.21 -4.07
C GLU A 309 -3.78 -27.40 -5.21
N TRP A 310 -3.74 -26.07 -5.13
CA TRP A 310 -4.21 -25.17 -6.18
C TRP A 310 -3.38 -25.30 -7.45
N GLU A 311 -2.03 -25.35 -7.33
CA GLU A 311 -1.10 -25.61 -8.44
C GLU A 311 -1.31 -27.00 -9.05
N ALA A 312 -1.69 -28.01 -8.28
CA ALA A 312 -1.97 -29.34 -8.83
C ALA A 312 -3.26 -29.39 -9.69
N ARG A 313 -4.13 -28.38 -9.58
CA ARG A 313 -5.40 -28.30 -10.30
C ARG A 313 -5.35 -27.43 -11.56
N HIS A 314 -4.31 -26.61 -11.74
CA HIS A 314 -4.15 -25.64 -12.83
C HIS A 314 -2.85 -25.86 -13.60
#